data_AF-A0A2P1NIW6-F1
#
_entry.id   AF-A0A2P1NIW6-F1
#
_cell.length_a   1.000
_cell.length_b   1.000
_cell.length_c   1.000
_cell.angle_alpha   90.00
_cell.angle_beta   90.00
_cell.angle_gamma   90.00
#
_symmetry.space_group_name_H-M   'P 1'
#
loop_
_entity.id
_entity.type
_entity.pdbx_description
1 polymer ?
#
loop_
_entity_poly.entity_id
_entity_poly.type
_entity_poly.pdbx_seq_one_letter_code
_entity_poly.pdbx_strand_id
1 'polypeptide(L)'
;MAPPASLHGIDWQRPWLADLAAPGRRAAALVAQGACVAEALNALVAAGHAPDPGVRFAPQQALTPGTAYEQFIFEQRRVPTRDNLHDFFNGLIWLHWPLAKGRLNALQAGAIARAGVGATRGPLRDAITVLDENGAVLCAPAPLHQALAARQWRRAFVELRPLWGCARLLLFGHALLEKLVHPRKPITAHVCQAPAAIETVAQADAWLADWLHADTLAAKPFNPVPVLGVPGWCGGNEAACFYDDPLVFRSPRAA
;
A
#
# COMPACT_ATOMS: atom_id res chain seq x y z
N MET A 1 2.18 1.29 30.43
CA MET A 1 1.99 1.98 29.13
C MET A 1 3.15 1.56 28.25
N ALA A 2 2.88 0.99 27.07
CA ALA A 2 3.94 0.75 26.10
C ALA A 2 4.54 2.12 25.67
N PRO A 3 5.84 2.21 25.38
CA PRO A 3 6.40 3.44 24.83
C PRO A 3 5.68 3.78 23.51
N PRO A 4 5.42 5.07 23.22
CA PRO A 4 4.78 5.47 21.98
C PRO A 4 5.60 4.99 20.77
N ALA A 5 4.91 4.72 19.65
CA ALA A 5 5.55 4.35 18.40
C ALA A 5 6.62 5.38 18.01
N SER A 6 7.85 4.96 17.75
CA SER A 6 8.87 5.88 17.21
C SER A 6 8.57 6.17 15.74
N LEU A 7 7.93 7.31 15.48
CA LEU A 7 7.59 7.79 14.14
C LEU A 7 8.60 8.83 13.61
N HIS A 8 9.68 9.08 14.36
CA HIS A 8 10.66 10.14 14.06
C HIS A 8 11.49 9.92 12.79
N GLY A 9 11.53 8.69 12.26
CA GLY A 9 12.26 8.37 11.03
C GLY A 9 11.52 8.77 9.75
N ILE A 10 10.25 9.19 9.82
CA ILE A 10 9.45 9.43 8.63
C ILE A 10 9.79 10.79 8.01
N ASP A 11 10.43 10.76 6.85
CA ASP A 11 10.66 11.93 6.01
C ASP A 11 9.45 12.21 5.11
N TRP A 12 8.55 13.06 5.59
CA TRP A 12 7.33 13.45 4.87
C TRP A 12 7.55 14.29 3.61
N GLN A 13 8.80 14.63 3.26
CA GLN A 13 9.13 15.30 2.01
C GLN A 13 9.40 14.30 0.87
N ARG A 14 9.47 13.00 1.18
CA ARG A 14 9.71 11.98 0.17
C ARG A 14 8.54 11.89 -0.82
N PRO A 15 8.83 11.72 -2.13
CA PRO A 15 7.81 11.76 -3.18
C PRO A 15 6.77 10.65 -3.06
N TRP A 16 7.15 9.47 -2.56
CA TRP A 16 6.22 8.35 -2.33
C TRP A 16 5.25 8.56 -1.16
N LEU A 17 5.46 9.61 -0.35
CA LEU A 17 4.55 10.00 0.74
C LEU A 17 3.69 11.22 0.38
N ALA A 18 3.81 11.80 -0.81
CA ALA A 18 3.20 13.08 -1.15
C ALA A 18 1.69 13.14 -0.82
N ASP A 19 0.93 12.12 -1.22
CA ASP A 19 -0.51 12.04 -0.99
C ASP A 19 -0.89 11.74 0.47
N LEU A 20 0.05 11.22 1.27
CA LEU A 20 -0.14 10.89 2.69
C LEU A 20 0.46 11.95 3.63
N ALA A 21 1.23 12.90 3.11
CA ALA A 21 2.11 13.73 3.92
C ALA A 21 1.35 14.66 4.87
N ALA A 22 0.25 15.26 4.41
CA ALA A 22 -0.58 16.13 5.22
C ALA A 22 -1.28 15.39 6.39
N PRO A 23 -2.11 14.35 6.14
CA PRO A 23 -2.72 13.59 7.23
C PRO A 23 -1.68 12.87 8.11
N GLY A 24 -0.62 12.34 7.50
CA GLY A 24 0.46 11.65 8.18
C GLY A 24 1.21 12.53 9.17
N ARG A 25 1.59 13.76 8.79
CA ARG A 25 2.20 14.73 9.72
C ARG A 25 1.30 15.06 10.90
N ARG A 26 0.00 15.25 10.64
CA ARG A 26 -0.98 15.55 11.69
C ARG A 26 -1.10 14.40 12.70
N ALA A 27 -1.25 13.16 12.22
CA ALA A 27 -1.32 12.00 13.11
C ALA A 27 0.02 11.77 13.85
N ALA A 28 1.16 11.89 13.18
CA ALA A 28 2.47 11.74 13.81
C ALA A 28 2.72 12.79 14.91
N ALA A 29 2.25 14.03 14.72
CA ALA A 29 2.33 15.08 15.73
C ALA A 29 1.50 14.75 16.99
N LEU A 30 0.30 14.16 16.82
CA LEU A 30 -0.52 13.71 17.94
C LEU A 30 0.15 12.57 18.71
N VAL A 31 0.75 11.60 18.00
CA VAL A 31 1.53 10.52 18.64
C VAL A 31 2.72 11.07 19.41
N ALA A 32 3.44 12.06 18.86
CA ALA A 32 4.54 12.73 19.55
C ALA A 32 4.09 13.51 20.80
N GLN A 33 2.80 13.89 20.89
CA GLN A 33 2.19 14.53 22.05
C GLN A 33 1.65 13.50 23.08
N GLY A 34 1.85 12.20 22.85
CA GLY A 34 1.50 11.12 23.78
C GLY A 34 0.21 10.39 23.46
N ALA A 35 -0.49 10.72 22.37
CA ALA A 35 -1.62 9.90 21.91
C ALA A 35 -1.14 8.52 21.42
N CYS A 36 -1.94 7.48 21.62
CA CYS A 36 -1.70 6.22 20.93
C CYS A 36 -2.01 6.35 19.43
N VAL A 37 -1.53 5.41 18.61
CA VAL A 37 -1.71 5.45 17.16
C VAL A 37 -3.20 5.43 16.78
N ALA A 38 -4.01 4.62 17.47
CA ALA A 38 -5.45 4.56 17.22
C ALA A 38 -6.16 5.90 17.47
N GLU A 39 -5.80 6.61 18.55
CA GLU A 39 -6.35 7.93 18.87
C GLU A 39 -5.95 8.97 17.82
N ALA A 40 -4.68 8.99 17.42
CA ALA A 40 -4.17 9.91 16.41
C ALA A 40 -4.87 9.72 15.05
N LEU A 41 -5.13 8.47 14.65
CA LEU A 41 -5.86 8.17 13.42
C LEU A 41 -7.35 8.52 13.53
N ASN A 42 -7.99 8.24 14.68
CA ASN A 42 -9.39 8.65 14.90
C ASN A 42 -9.56 10.18 14.94
N ALA A 43 -8.54 10.94 15.31
CA ALA A 43 -8.57 12.40 15.19
C ALA A 43 -8.60 12.87 13.73
N LEU A 44 -7.98 12.13 12.79
CA LEU A 44 -8.12 12.39 11.36
C LEU A 44 -9.52 12.05 10.86
N VAL A 45 -10.10 10.95 11.33
CA VAL A 45 -11.50 10.58 11.06
C VAL A 45 -12.44 11.72 11.45
N ALA A 46 -12.31 12.23 12.68
CA ALA A 46 -13.11 13.35 13.19
C ALA A 46 -12.89 14.65 12.40
N ALA A 47 -11.75 14.79 11.72
CA ALA A 47 -11.46 15.90 10.83
C ALA A 47 -11.98 15.69 9.39
N GLY A 48 -12.77 14.64 9.14
CA GLY A 48 -13.44 14.40 7.85
C GLY A 48 -12.70 13.48 6.88
N HIS A 49 -11.58 12.86 7.29
CA HIS A 49 -10.84 11.94 6.40
C HIS A 49 -11.56 10.60 6.16
N ALA A 50 -12.53 10.22 7.01
CA ALA A 50 -13.37 9.02 6.82
C ALA A 50 -14.77 9.21 7.46
N PRO A 51 -15.71 9.87 6.77
CA PRO A 51 -17.05 10.14 7.30
C PRO A 51 -17.80 8.83 7.61
N ASP A 52 -18.83 8.89 8.46
CA ASP A 52 -19.67 7.74 8.78
C ASP A 52 -20.34 7.15 7.51
N PRO A 53 -20.42 5.81 7.39
CA PRO A 53 -20.07 4.79 8.37
C PRO A 53 -18.64 4.22 8.18
N GLY A 54 -17.67 5.08 7.85
CA GLY A 54 -16.28 4.74 7.53
C GLY A 54 -15.50 4.08 8.68
N VAL A 55 -14.24 3.75 8.39
CA VAL A 55 -13.36 2.99 9.30
C VAL A 55 -13.12 3.74 10.62
N ARG A 56 -12.97 2.98 11.70
CA ARG A 56 -12.52 3.47 13.01
C ARG A 56 -11.31 2.67 13.47
N PHE A 57 -10.51 3.23 14.36
CA PHE A 57 -9.35 2.56 14.93
C PHE A 57 -9.60 2.21 16.39
N ALA A 58 -9.09 1.06 16.82
CA ALA A 58 -9.22 0.58 18.19
C ALA A 58 -7.86 0.11 18.71
N PRO A 59 -7.59 0.22 20.02
CA PRO A 59 -6.43 -0.42 20.62
C PRO A 59 -6.43 -1.92 20.31
N GLN A 60 -5.25 -2.52 20.11
CA GLN A 60 -5.12 -3.96 19.83
C GLN A 60 -5.87 -4.85 20.82
N GLN A 61 -6.01 -4.44 22.08
CA GLN A 61 -6.70 -5.16 23.14
C GLN A 61 -8.22 -5.26 22.93
N ALA A 62 -8.79 -4.46 22.03
CA ALA A 62 -10.20 -4.58 21.64
C ALA A 62 -10.46 -5.81 20.76
N LEU A 63 -9.43 -6.41 20.15
CA LEU A 63 -9.56 -7.63 19.37
C LEU A 63 -9.96 -8.79 20.30
N THR A 64 -11.15 -9.34 20.09
CA THR A 64 -11.67 -10.44 20.90
C THR A 64 -10.77 -11.68 20.78
N PRO A 65 -10.35 -12.30 21.90
CA PRO A 65 -9.57 -13.53 21.86
C PRO A 65 -10.23 -14.61 20.99
N GLY A 66 -9.45 -15.26 20.12
CA GLY A 66 -9.92 -16.28 19.19
C GLY A 66 -10.59 -15.74 17.91
N THR A 67 -10.81 -14.43 17.78
CA THR A 67 -11.30 -13.82 16.54
C THR A 67 -10.13 -13.47 15.63
N ALA A 68 -10.21 -13.87 14.36
CA ALA A 68 -9.23 -13.46 13.36
C ALA A 68 -9.26 -11.93 13.15
N TYR A 69 -8.08 -11.32 12.97
CA TYR A 69 -7.93 -9.87 12.81
C TYR A 69 -8.85 -9.29 11.73
N GLU A 70 -8.89 -9.92 10.56
CA GLU A 70 -9.67 -9.45 9.42
C GLU A 70 -11.17 -9.70 9.57
N GLN A 71 -11.55 -10.77 10.29
CA GLN A 71 -12.94 -11.01 10.66
C GLN A 71 -13.45 -9.91 11.59
N PHE A 72 -12.65 -9.54 12.59
CA PHE A 72 -13.00 -8.46 13.51
C PHE A 72 -13.20 -7.13 12.78
N ILE A 73 -12.31 -6.77 11.85
CA ILE A 73 -12.46 -5.56 11.04
C ILE A 73 -13.76 -5.60 10.23
N PHE A 74 -14.05 -6.74 9.59
CA PHE A 74 -15.22 -6.91 8.74
C PHE A 74 -16.53 -6.72 9.53
N GLU A 75 -16.62 -7.32 10.71
CA GLU A 75 -17.80 -7.27 11.56
C GLU A 75 -17.95 -5.94 12.31
N GLN A 76 -16.86 -5.41 12.86
CA GLN A 76 -16.90 -4.27 13.78
C GLN A 76 -16.62 -2.93 13.09
N ARG A 77 -16.10 -2.95 11.85
CA ARG A 77 -15.59 -1.77 11.13
C ARG A 77 -14.53 -1.00 11.91
N ARG A 78 -13.82 -1.71 12.79
CA ARG A 78 -12.78 -1.18 13.66
C ARG A 78 -11.48 -1.93 13.38
N VAL A 79 -10.40 -1.18 13.15
CA VAL A 79 -9.07 -1.72 12.89
C VAL A 79 -8.30 -1.81 14.22
N PRO A 80 -8.05 -3.02 14.76
CA PRO A 80 -7.15 -3.17 15.90
C PRO A 80 -5.77 -2.66 15.51
N THR A 81 -5.22 -1.79 16.35
CA THR A 81 -4.04 -0.98 16.05
C THR A 81 -3.11 -1.01 17.25
N ARG A 82 -1.86 -1.40 17.01
CA ARG A 82 -0.74 -1.36 17.95
C ARG A 82 0.03 -0.06 17.78
N ASP A 83 0.76 0.33 18.82
CA ASP A 83 1.63 1.51 18.77
C ASP A 83 2.97 1.19 18.09
N ASN A 84 2.94 0.97 16.78
CA ASN A 84 4.12 0.77 15.95
C ASN A 84 3.99 1.44 14.58
N LEU A 85 5.11 1.52 13.85
CA LEU A 85 5.19 2.16 12.54
C LEU A 85 4.33 1.45 11.48
N HIS A 86 4.25 0.13 11.55
CA HIS A 86 3.50 -0.71 10.64
C HIS A 86 1.99 -0.42 10.69
N ASP A 87 1.39 -0.47 11.88
CA ASP A 87 -0.03 -0.21 12.10
C ASP A 87 -0.38 1.26 11.89
N PHE A 88 0.57 2.18 12.14
CA PHE A 88 0.43 3.60 11.77
C PHE A 88 0.25 3.77 10.25
N PHE A 89 1.11 3.15 9.43
CA PHE A 89 0.93 3.20 7.97
C PHE A 89 -0.30 2.43 7.50
N ASN A 90 -0.64 1.29 8.12
CA ASN A 90 -1.87 0.57 7.81
C ASN A 90 -3.10 1.46 8.03
N GLY A 91 -3.11 2.22 9.13
CA GLY A 91 -4.16 3.19 9.41
C GLY A 91 -4.26 4.32 8.41
N LEU A 92 -3.13 4.89 7.99
CA LEU A 92 -3.11 5.89 6.92
C LEU A 92 -3.62 5.33 5.59
N ILE A 93 -3.26 4.08 5.24
CA ILE A 93 -3.76 3.40 4.05
C ILE A 93 -5.27 3.15 4.15
N TRP A 94 -5.80 2.76 5.31
CA TRP A 94 -7.24 2.63 5.53
C TRP A 94 -8.01 3.95 5.31
N LEU A 95 -7.41 5.09 5.69
CA LEU A 95 -7.99 6.41 5.44
C LEU A 95 -7.83 6.87 3.99
N HIS A 96 -6.76 6.44 3.31
CA HIS A 96 -6.43 6.86 1.95
C HIS A 96 -7.15 6.02 0.88
N TRP A 97 -7.40 4.74 1.17
CA TRP A 97 -8.03 3.75 0.29
C TRP A 97 -9.26 3.09 0.96
N PRO A 98 -10.25 3.87 1.42
CA PRO A 98 -11.36 3.33 2.21
C PRO A 98 -12.19 2.28 1.46
N LEU A 99 -12.46 2.46 0.17
CA LEU A 99 -13.26 1.52 -0.61
C LEU A 99 -12.46 0.24 -0.90
N ALA A 100 -11.23 0.37 -1.38
CA ALA A 100 -10.40 -0.78 -1.73
C ALA A 100 -10.01 -1.60 -0.51
N LYS A 101 -9.65 -0.98 0.63
CA LYS A 101 -9.34 -1.70 1.87
C LYS A 101 -10.57 -2.39 2.44
N GLY A 102 -11.75 -1.75 2.40
CA GLY A 102 -13.01 -2.36 2.79
C GLY A 102 -13.34 -3.60 1.95
N ARG A 103 -13.20 -3.49 0.62
CA ARG A 103 -13.40 -4.61 -0.31
C ARG A 103 -12.41 -5.75 -0.07
N LEU A 104 -11.12 -5.42 0.08
CA LEU A 104 -10.06 -6.39 0.32
C LEU A 104 -10.30 -7.16 1.64
N ASN A 105 -10.68 -6.45 2.69
CA ASN A 105 -11.04 -7.04 3.98
C ASN A 105 -12.25 -7.98 3.86
N ALA A 106 -13.31 -7.58 3.15
CA ALA A 106 -14.48 -8.43 2.92
C ALA A 106 -14.13 -9.74 2.17
N LEU A 107 -13.25 -9.66 1.17
CA LEU A 107 -12.76 -10.85 0.47
C LEU A 107 -11.95 -11.77 1.39
N GLN A 108 -11.10 -11.21 2.24
CA GLN A 108 -10.30 -11.98 3.18
C GLN A 108 -11.14 -12.63 4.28
N ALA A 109 -12.06 -11.88 4.89
CA ALA A 109 -13.01 -12.39 5.88
C ALA A 109 -13.87 -13.51 5.29
N GLY A 110 -14.41 -13.33 4.08
CA GLY A 110 -15.15 -14.39 3.38
C GLY A 110 -14.32 -15.63 3.08
N ALA A 111 -13.03 -15.48 2.74
CA ALA A 111 -12.13 -16.60 2.55
C ALA A 111 -11.82 -17.34 3.86
N ILE A 112 -11.64 -16.61 4.97
CA ILE A 112 -11.44 -17.18 6.31
C ILE A 112 -12.69 -17.92 6.79
N ALA A 113 -13.88 -17.34 6.58
CA ALA A 113 -15.14 -17.98 6.93
C ALA A 113 -15.35 -19.33 6.21
N ARG A 114 -14.90 -19.45 4.95
CA ARG A 114 -15.00 -20.69 4.17
C ARG A 114 -13.95 -21.74 4.53
N ALA A 115 -12.70 -21.32 4.74
CA ALA A 115 -11.56 -22.24 4.88
C ALA A 115 -11.07 -22.40 6.33
N GLY A 116 -11.64 -21.65 7.27
CA GLY A 116 -11.10 -21.48 8.61
C GLY A 116 -9.80 -20.66 8.65
N VAL A 117 -9.28 -20.47 9.86
CA VAL A 117 -8.03 -19.71 10.12
C VAL A 117 -6.77 -20.56 9.82
N GLY A 118 -6.94 -21.82 9.39
CA GLY A 118 -5.88 -22.83 9.25
C GLY A 118 -4.61 -22.39 8.49
N ALA A 119 -3.52 -23.12 8.72
CA ALA A 119 -2.14 -22.73 8.41
C ALA A 119 -1.85 -22.45 6.93
N THR A 120 -2.52 -23.14 6.00
CA THR A 120 -2.29 -22.96 4.55
C THR A 120 -3.21 -21.90 3.98
N ARG A 121 -2.64 -20.72 3.67
CA ARG A 121 -3.32 -19.68 2.90
C ARG A 121 -3.52 -20.16 1.46
N GLY A 122 -4.76 -20.09 0.97
CA GLY A 122 -5.05 -20.34 -0.44
C GLY A 122 -4.60 -19.18 -1.34
N PRO A 123 -4.58 -19.37 -2.67
CA PRO A 123 -4.07 -18.37 -3.63
C PRO A 123 -4.68 -16.97 -3.47
N LEU A 124 -5.97 -16.89 -3.15
CA LEU A 124 -6.67 -15.64 -2.87
C LEU A 124 -6.10 -14.92 -1.64
N ARG A 125 -5.96 -15.61 -0.50
CA ARG A 125 -5.44 -15.01 0.75
C ARG A 125 -3.97 -14.59 0.59
N ASP A 126 -3.19 -15.35 -0.19
CA ASP A 126 -1.84 -14.95 -0.55
C ASP A 126 -1.81 -13.65 -1.37
N ALA A 127 -2.64 -13.57 -2.41
CA ALA A 127 -2.70 -12.39 -3.27
C ALA A 127 -3.16 -11.15 -2.50
N ILE A 128 -4.16 -11.31 -1.62
CA ILE A 128 -4.61 -10.26 -0.71
C ILE A 128 -3.46 -9.80 0.19
N THR A 129 -2.75 -10.74 0.83
CA THR A 129 -1.59 -10.40 1.68
C THR A 129 -0.54 -9.63 0.88
N VAL A 130 -0.20 -10.10 -0.32
CA VAL A 130 0.83 -9.47 -1.16
C VAL A 130 0.45 -8.04 -1.53
N LEU A 131 -0.81 -7.80 -1.91
CA LEU A 131 -1.33 -6.48 -2.22
C LEU A 131 -1.35 -5.60 -0.96
N ASP A 132 -1.88 -6.10 0.15
CA ASP A 132 -2.01 -5.29 1.38
C ASP A 132 -0.68 -4.88 1.99
N GLU A 133 0.33 -5.74 1.87
CA GLU A 133 1.65 -5.51 2.44
C GLU A 133 2.56 -4.72 1.49
N ASN A 134 2.54 -5.05 0.19
CA ASN A 134 3.53 -4.57 -0.78
C ASN A 134 2.92 -4.07 -2.09
N GLY A 135 1.63 -3.77 -2.12
CA GLY A 135 0.92 -3.38 -3.32
C GLY A 135 1.09 -1.93 -3.73
N ALA A 136 0.83 -1.66 -5.01
CA ALA A 136 0.66 -0.30 -5.52
C ALA A 136 -0.26 -0.31 -6.75
N VAL A 137 -0.82 0.85 -7.09
CA VAL A 137 -1.60 1.08 -8.30
C VAL A 137 -0.82 2.00 -9.21
N LEU A 138 -0.60 1.58 -10.46
CA LEU A 138 0.03 2.41 -11.48
C LEU A 138 -1.02 2.91 -12.47
N CYS A 139 -1.27 4.21 -12.49
CA CYS A 139 -2.03 4.87 -13.55
C CYS A 139 -1.02 5.37 -14.58
N ALA A 140 -0.96 4.75 -15.76
CA ALA A 140 0.07 5.07 -16.75
C ALA A 140 -0.37 4.75 -18.19
N PRO A 141 0.26 5.37 -19.21
CA PRO A 141 0.06 4.99 -20.60
C PRO A 141 0.45 3.54 -20.90
N ALA A 142 -0.20 2.94 -21.90
CA ALA A 142 0.02 1.55 -22.30
C ALA A 142 1.50 1.17 -22.57
N PRO A 143 2.35 2.01 -23.22
CA PRO A 143 3.75 1.67 -23.43
C PRO A 143 4.53 1.42 -22.14
N LEU A 144 4.23 2.17 -21.07
CA LEU A 144 4.88 2.00 -19.77
C LEU A 144 4.40 0.73 -19.07
N HIS A 145 3.10 0.46 -19.12
CA HIS A 145 2.51 -0.79 -18.62
C HIS A 145 3.12 -2.03 -19.29
N GLN A 146 3.26 -2.01 -20.61
CA GLN A 146 3.85 -3.12 -21.37
C GLN A 146 5.32 -3.32 -21.01
N ALA A 147 6.12 -2.25 -20.92
CA ALA A 147 7.53 -2.33 -20.58
C ALA A 147 7.75 -2.90 -19.16
N LEU A 148 6.94 -2.49 -18.18
CA LEU A 148 7.03 -3.00 -16.81
C LEU A 148 6.59 -4.46 -16.69
N ALA A 149 5.50 -4.85 -17.35
CA ALA A 149 5.03 -6.24 -17.37
C ALA A 149 6.05 -7.18 -18.02
N ALA A 150 6.68 -6.73 -19.10
CA ALA A 150 7.76 -7.45 -19.78
C ALA A 150 9.12 -7.33 -19.08
N ARG A 151 9.21 -6.64 -17.93
CA ARG A 151 10.46 -6.37 -17.17
C ARG A 151 11.57 -5.76 -18.04
N GLN A 152 11.19 -4.94 -19.01
CA GLN A 152 12.11 -4.19 -19.86
C GLN A 152 12.57 -2.92 -19.12
N TRP A 153 13.39 -3.08 -18.08
CA TRP A 153 13.70 -2.00 -17.12
C TRP A 153 14.32 -0.76 -17.75
N ARG A 154 15.26 -0.95 -18.69
CA ARG A 154 15.87 0.16 -19.44
C ARG A 154 14.82 0.92 -20.26
N ARG A 155 13.94 0.20 -20.96
CA ARG A 155 12.82 0.82 -21.66
C ARG A 155 11.90 1.56 -20.70
N ALA A 156 11.48 0.91 -19.61
CA ALA A 156 10.51 1.46 -18.67
C ALA A 156 11.01 2.72 -17.95
N PHE A 157 12.27 2.74 -17.50
CA PHE A 157 12.77 3.80 -16.62
C PHE A 157 13.74 4.79 -17.28
N VAL A 158 14.33 4.43 -18.42
CA VAL A 158 15.27 5.28 -19.18
C VAL A 158 14.61 5.80 -20.45
N GLU A 159 14.24 4.92 -21.39
CA GLU A 159 13.72 5.34 -22.71
C GLU A 159 12.33 6.01 -22.60
N LEU A 160 11.44 5.43 -21.78
CA LEU A 160 10.10 5.96 -21.53
C LEU A 160 10.06 6.93 -20.34
N ARG A 161 11.20 7.43 -19.85
CA ARG A 161 11.26 8.38 -18.74
C ARG A 161 10.30 9.57 -18.91
N PRO A 162 10.14 10.20 -20.10
CA PRO A 162 9.18 11.29 -20.29
C PRO A 162 7.72 10.91 -19.96
N LEU A 163 7.33 9.64 -20.14
CA LEU A 163 5.97 9.17 -19.83
C LEU A 163 5.71 9.07 -18.31
N TRP A 164 6.74 9.10 -17.47
CA TRP A 164 6.54 9.13 -16.02
C TRP A 164 5.98 10.47 -15.52
N GLY A 165 6.14 11.56 -16.29
CA GLY A 165 5.51 12.85 -15.97
C GLY A 165 3.98 12.81 -16.02
N CYS A 166 3.41 11.85 -16.73
CA CYS A 166 1.97 11.60 -16.79
C CYS A 166 1.56 10.26 -16.13
N ALA A 167 2.48 9.62 -15.40
CA ALA A 167 2.19 8.41 -14.65
C ALA A 167 2.11 8.69 -13.15
N ARG A 168 1.24 7.95 -12.45
CA ARG A 168 1.10 8.02 -10.99
C ARG A 168 1.21 6.62 -10.40
N LEU A 169 2.24 6.41 -9.59
CA LEU A 169 2.37 5.20 -8.78
C LEU A 169 1.86 5.50 -7.36
N LEU A 170 0.67 5.02 -7.06
CA LEU A 170 -0.01 5.23 -5.79
C LEU A 170 0.22 4.03 -4.89
N LEU A 171 0.80 4.25 -3.71
CA LEU A 171 1.13 3.16 -2.80
C LEU A 171 -0.10 2.70 -2.01
N PHE A 172 -0.27 1.39 -1.94
CA PHE A 172 -1.34 0.72 -1.19
C PHE A 172 -0.76 -0.15 -0.07
N GLY A 173 0.38 -0.80 -0.32
CA GLY A 173 1.05 -1.66 0.63
C GLY A 173 1.57 -0.90 1.85
N HIS A 174 1.06 -1.19 3.04
CA HIS A 174 1.48 -0.47 4.25
C HIS A 174 2.88 -0.87 4.73
N ALA A 175 3.28 -2.14 4.61
CA ALA A 175 4.66 -2.55 4.87
C ALA A 175 5.66 -2.06 3.81
N LEU A 176 5.20 -1.78 2.58
CA LEU A 176 6.02 -1.09 1.59
C LEU A 176 6.36 0.33 2.04
N LEU A 177 5.39 1.07 2.59
CA LEU A 177 5.64 2.40 3.18
C LEU A 177 6.62 2.33 4.36
N GLU A 178 6.44 1.35 5.24
CA GLU A 178 7.37 1.09 6.36
C GLU A 178 8.80 0.84 5.87
N LYS A 179 8.99 -0.02 4.86
CA LYS A 179 10.30 -0.27 4.24
C LYS A 179 10.89 1.00 3.62
N LEU A 180 10.07 1.87 3.05
CA LEU A 180 10.50 3.11 2.41
C LEU A 180 10.91 4.21 3.40
N VAL A 181 10.67 4.04 4.71
CA VAL A 181 11.28 4.90 5.74
C VAL A 181 12.81 4.79 5.71
N HIS A 182 13.33 3.59 5.42
CA HIS A 182 14.76 3.34 5.20
C HIS A 182 14.98 2.78 3.79
N PRO A 183 14.92 3.63 2.76
CA PRO A 183 14.82 3.19 1.37
C PRO A 183 16.08 2.42 0.95
N ARG A 184 15.88 1.21 0.42
CA ARG A 184 16.94 0.37 -0.16
C ARG A 184 16.58 0.01 -1.60
N LYS A 185 17.58 0.01 -2.48
CA LYS A 185 17.43 -0.22 -3.93
C LYS A 185 16.51 -1.41 -4.31
N PRO A 186 16.58 -2.58 -3.63
CA PRO A 186 15.76 -3.74 -4.01
C PRO A 186 14.30 -3.73 -3.54
N ILE A 187 13.79 -2.65 -2.91
CA ILE A 187 12.37 -2.59 -2.51
C ILE A 187 11.49 -2.71 -3.76
N THR A 188 10.57 -3.67 -3.73
CA THR A 188 9.71 -4.04 -4.86
C THR A 188 8.25 -3.96 -4.45
N ALA A 189 7.43 -3.28 -5.25
CA ALA A 189 5.98 -3.28 -5.12
C ALA A 189 5.34 -4.30 -6.07
N HIS A 190 4.16 -4.79 -5.71
CA HIS A 190 3.31 -5.63 -6.54
C HIS A 190 2.23 -4.74 -7.16
N VAL A 191 2.44 -4.37 -8.42
CA VAL A 191 1.71 -3.28 -9.07
C VAL A 191 0.49 -3.80 -9.81
N CYS A 192 -0.67 -3.21 -9.51
CA CYS A 192 -1.89 -3.31 -10.31
C CYS A 192 -1.86 -2.23 -11.41
N GLN A 193 -2.18 -2.61 -12.65
CA GLN A 193 -2.18 -1.68 -13.78
C GLN A 193 -3.56 -1.06 -13.94
N ALA A 194 -3.63 0.26 -13.76
CA ALA A 194 -4.85 1.03 -13.83
C ALA A 194 -4.90 1.92 -15.10
N PRO A 195 -6.10 2.30 -15.55
CA PRO A 195 -6.28 3.25 -16.65
C PRO A 195 -5.53 4.58 -16.39
N ALA A 196 -4.89 5.12 -17.44
CA ALA A 196 -4.23 6.42 -17.37
C ALA A 196 -5.19 7.59 -17.10
N ALA A 197 -6.48 7.42 -17.40
CA ALA A 197 -7.53 8.42 -17.21
C ALA A 197 -7.91 8.66 -15.72
N ILE A 198 -7.32 7.91 -14.78
CA ILE A 198 -7.52 8.13 -13.35
C ILE A 198 -6.66 9.30 -12.89
N GLU A 199 -7.30 10.42 -12.56
CA GLU A 199 -6.66 11.69 -12.23
C GLU A 199 -6.57 11.94 -10.73
N THR A 200 -7.46 11.33 -9.94
CA THR A 200 -7.56 11.54 -8.49
C THR A 200 -7.36 10.27 -7.70
N VAL A 201 -7.00 10.40 -6.43
CA VAL A 201 -6.91 9.26 -5.49
C VAL A 201 -8.27 8.59 -5.31
N ALA A 202 -9.35 9.37 -5.21
CA ALA A 202 -10.70 8.82 -5.04
C ALA A 202 -11.14 7.96 -6.25
N GLN A 203 -10.80 8.38 -7.47
CA GLN A 203 -11.04 7.56 -8.67
C GLN A 203 -10.18 6.28 -8.65
N ALA A 204 -8.93 6.36 -8.20
CA ALA A 204 -8.08 5.18 -8.06
C ALA A 204 -8.64 4.19 -7.02
N ASP A 205 -9.15 4.70 -5.89
CA ASP A 205 -9.73 3.88 -4.82
C ASP A 205 -11.00 3.16 -5.29
N ALA A 206 -11.92 3.88 -5.95
CA ALA A 206 -13.11 3.28 -6.56
C ALA A 206 -12.74 2.24 -7.62
N TRP A 207 -11.80 2.56 -8.52
CA TRP A 207 -11.33 1.63 -9.53
C TRP A 207 -10.72 0.36 -8.92
N LEU A 208 -9.87 0.51 -7.89
CA LEU A 208 -9.24 -0.63 -7.25
C LEU A 208 -10.29 -1.47 -6.53
N ALA A 209 -11.24 -0.86 -5.83
CA ALA A 209 -12.34 -1.56 -5.17
C ALA A 209 -13.16 -2.41 -6.18
N ASP A 210 -13.49 -1.85 -7.34
CA ASP A 210 -14.21 -2.56 -8.40
C ASP A 210 -13.36 -3.66 -9.05
N TRP A 211 -12.06 -3.44 -9.20
CA TRP A 211 -11.15 -4.43 -9.78
C TRP A 211 -10.90 -5.64 -8.84
N LEU A 212 -11.08 -5.46 -7.54
CA LEU A 212 -10.87 -6.50 -6.52
C LEU A 212 -11.98 -7.56 -6.54
N HIS A 213 -11.73 -8.61 -7.33
CA HIS A 213 -12.51 -9.84 -7.37
C HIS A 213 -11.66 -11.05 -6.96
N ALA A 214 -12.32 -12.08 -6.40
CA ALA A 214 -11.67 -13.28 -5.91
C ALA A 214 -10.89 -14.00 -7.03
N ASP A 215 -11.48 -14.17 -8.20
CA ASP A 215 -10.87 -14.87 -9.33
C ASP A 215 -9.68 -14.09 -9.91
N THR A 216 -9.84 -12.77 -10.05
CA THR A 216 -8.76 -11.85 -10.45
C THR A 216 -7.57 -11.99 -9.51
N LEU A 217 -7.78 -11.90 -8.20
CA LEU A 217 -6.70 -11.97 -7.20
C LEU A 217 -6.07 -13.37 -7.15
N ALA A 218 -6.85 -14.43 -7.28
CA ALA A 218 -6.32 -15.80 -7.26
C ALA A 218 -5.28 -16.06 -8.37
N ALA A 219 -5.38 -15.33 -9.50
CA ALA A 219 -4.41 -15.37 -10.59
C ALA A 219 -3.11 -14.59 -10.30
N LYS A 220 -3.02 -13.86 -9.16
CA LYS A 220 -1.87 -13.02 -8.77
C LYS A 220 -1.42 -12.06 -9.90
N PRO A 221 -2.29 -11.17 -10.41
CA PRO A 221 -2.08 -10.39 -11.63
C PRO A 221 -1.21 -9.14 -11.37
N PHE A 222 -0.18 -9.28 -10.54
CA PHE A 222 0.66 -8.18 -10.10
C PHE A 222 1.99 -8.16 -10.87
N ASN A 223 2.44 -6.97 -11.24
CA ASN A 223 3.78 -6.78 -11.80
C ASN A 223 4.75 -6.38 -10.68
N PRO A 224 5.80 -7.17 -10.38
CA PRO A 224 6.82 -6.79 -9.41
C PRO A 224 7.66 -5.64 -9.98
N VAL A 225 7.63 -4.46 -9.36
CA VAL A 225 8.36 -3.27 -9.82
C VAL A 225 9.31 -2.76 -8.73
N PRO A 226 10.63 -2.67 -8.98
CA PRO A 226 11.57 -2.01 -8.07
C PRO A 226 11.25 -0.52 -7.95
N VAL A 227 10.67 -0.10 -6.83
CA VAL A 227 10.02 1.22 -6.72
C VAL A 227 11.01 2.39 -6.72
N LEU A 228 12.25 2.18 -6.28
CA LEU A 228 13.29 3.21 -6.36
C LEU A 228 13.81 3.42 -7.79
N GLY A 229 13.38 2.59 -8.76
CA GLY A 229 13.57 2.85 -10.18
C GLY A 229 12.62 3.89 -10.76
N VAL A 230 11.53 4.24 -10.05
CA VAL A 230 10.55 5.22 -10.53
C VAL A 230 11.20 6.61 -10.63
N PRO A 231 11.23 7.24 -11.81
CA PRO A 231 11.84 8.56 -12.00
C PRO A 231 11.37 9.58 -10.96
N GLY A 232 12.34 10.31 -10.38
CA GLY A 232 12.07 11.33 -9.37
C GLY A 232 11.92 10.81 -7.93
N TRP A 233 11.93 9.49 -7.70
CA TRP A 233 11.82 8.94 -6.34
C TRP A 233 13.13 9.00 -5.55
N CYS A 234 14.28 8.86 -6.20
CA CYS A 234 15.57 9.08 -5.58
C CYS A 234 16.58 9.64 -6.59
N GLY A 235 17.53 10.45 -6.13
CA GLY A 235 18.53 11.06 -7.00
C GLY A 235 19.42 10.04 -7.73
N GLY A 236 19.66 8.87 -7.13
CA GLY A 236 20.46 7.81 -7.76
C GLY A 236 19.91 7.34 -9.11
N ASN A 237 18.60 7.40 -9.32
CA ASN A 237 17.94 6.88 -10.53
C ASN A 237 17.93 7.86 -11.72
N GLU A 238 18.55 9.04 -11.57
CA GLU A 238 18.84 9.97 -12.66
C GLU A 238 19.95 9.43 -13.57
N ALA A 239 20.91 8.69 -13.00
CA ALA A 239 21.96 8.03 -13.77
C ALA A 239 21.43 6.74 -14.41
N ALA A 240 21.60 6.59 -15.72
CA ALA A 240 21.15 5.40 -16.45
C ALA A 240 21.78 4.10 -15.92
N CYS A 241 23.00 4.16 -15.39
CA CYS A 241 23.69 2.99 -14.79
C CYS A 241 23.02 2.47 -13.52
N PHE A 242 22.12 3.24 -12.89
CA PHE A 242 21.33 2.78 -11.75
C PHE A 242 20.56 1.49 -12.07
N TYR A 243 20.07 1.37 -13.31
CA TYR A 243 19.25 0.28 -13.80
C TYR A 243 20.04 -0.95 -14.28
N ASP A 244 21.38 -0.87 -14.31
CA ASP A 244 22.26 -1.95 -14.78
C ASP A 244 22.59 -2.97 -13.68
N ASP A 245 22.03 -2.80 -12.49
CA ASP A 245 22.21 -3.72 -11.35
C ASP A 245 21.35 -4.99 -11.52
N PRO A 246 21.97 -6.15 -11.83
CA PRO A 246 21.25 -7.36 -12.16
C PRO A 246 20.61 -8.03 -10.94
N LEU A 247 20.98 -7.63 -9.71
CA LEU A 247 20.36 -8.16 -8.49
C LEU A 247 19.00 -7.53 -8.22
N VAL A 248 18.78 -6.31 -8.72
CA VAL A 248 17.55 -5.53 -8.57
C VAL A 248 16.71 -5.57 -9.85
N PHE A 249 17.30 -5.17 -10.98
CA PHE A 249 16.63 -5.02 -12.26
C PHE A 249 16.81 -6.29 -13.10
N ARG A 250 16.24 -7.39 -12.61
CA ARG A 250 16.36 -8.72 -13.23
C ARG A 250 15.51 -8.80 -14.49
N SER A 251 16.12 -9.17 -15.61
CA SER A 251 15.39 -9.55 -16.83
C SER A 251 14.39 -10.69 -16.54
N PRO A 252 13.35 -10.87 -17.37
CA PRO A 252 12.54 -12.08 -17.33
C PRO A 252 13.43 -13.31 -17.36
N ARG A 253 13.08 -14.34 -16.60
CA ARG A 253 13.70 -15.65 -16.81
C ARG A 253 13.28 -16.11 -18.21
N ALA A 254 14.23 -16.63 -19.00
CA ALA A 254 13.89 -17.31 -20.24
C ALA A 254 12.86 -18.40 -19.93
N ALA A 255 11.82 -18.48 -20.75
CA ALA A 255 10.76 -19.47 -20.64
C ALA A 255 11.31 -20.89 -20.88
#